data_AF-A0A1I5X6N4-F1
#
_entry.id   AF-A0A1I5X6N4-F1
#
_cell.length_a   1.000
_cell.length_b   1.000
_cell.length_c   1.000
_cell.angle_alpha   90.00
_cell.angle_beta   90.00
_cell.angle_gamma   90.00
#
_symmetry.space_group_name_H-M   'P 1'
#
loop_
_entity.id
_entity.type
_entity.pdbx_description
1 polymer ?
#
loop_
_entity_poly.entity_id
_entity_poly.type
_entity_poly.pdbx_seq_one_letter_code
_entity_poly.pdbx_strand_id
1 'polypeptide(L)'
;MKRKVLILIALFLVSGVSYVAHTLYQVLNPETLFETQPHTEENADTKQPIQNDKEVSVHIRQPEEQYRFDEDRINILLLGLDADQERYETMKAFRTDTIILLSIDFQANQVYLISIPRDSYVKIPGRQQRDKINTAFVWGGGFNGKGFERTIETVSSFLGGIPIHYYVGIDMNAFVEIVDIMGGVEFEVDVPVKIGGRELKPGLQRLGGQQVLDYCRNRHFPWGDIQRVKNQQKMLLAIFDQLKSSKQLLNVSKYYEVVKSKVYTNLNAKQIAALGVFGMKLDLSNIHTYSIPGDFLNIDGISYWGVNQYGKKDLVKEIFGVEIEIDRRDDVRYIKKELEEKLKALKAAINEANDMINKAQKVMSTYFAYVKEEEKAGVESRIDKVRQSIDIEDVASIKTATRELKDYTDRLAQMCAQRKKEDEERKAHEQALVKARKDAQQVIQWATAQIEEKGDRLSPQDRQRIEASIASVNEALKGQNVQDIINKTAELKKQAEAIFNAIEQEKEKGNNDTRKEPSSPPQGGTDDPNGGEVPENGQDNSQAPDDNQEPAGDGQDNSEAVRNEQRV
;
A
#
# COMPACT_ATOMS: atom_id res chain seq x y z
N MET A 1 -54.11 -74.72 -9.24
CA MET A 1 -53.43 -73.55 -8.62
C MET A 1 -51.99 -73.81 -8.20
N LYS A 2 -51.67 -74.88 -7.45
CA LYS A 2 -50.32 -75.14 -6.87
C LYS A 2 -49.15 -75.12 -7.88
N ARG A 3 -49.32 -75.66 -9.09
CA ARG A 3 -48.25 -75.72 -10.12
C ARG A 3 -47.89 -74.36 -10.72
N LYS A 4 -48.86 -73.45 -10.88
CA LYS A 4 -48.62 -72.08 -11.38
C LYS A 4 -47.93 -71.21 -10.32
N VAL A 5 -48.24 -71.42 -9.05
CA VAL A 5 -47.58 -70.74 -7.91
C VAL A 5 -46.12 -71.19 -7.78
N LEU A 6 -45.83 -72.48 -7.91
CA LEU A 6 -44.46 -73.01 -7.92
C LEU A 6 -43.60 -72.45 -9.06
N ILE A 7 -44.17 -72.30 -10.26
CA ILE A 7 -43.46 -71.70 -11.41
C ILE A 7 -43.17 -70.21 -11.17
N LEU A 8 -44.11 -69.46 -10.60
CA LEU A 8 -43.91 -68.05 -10.24
C LEU A 8 -42.83 -67.88 -9.16
N ILE A 9 -42.81 -68.73 -8.14
CA ILE A 9 -41.77 -68.72 -7.10
C ILE A 9 -40.40 -69.05 -7.70
N ALA A 10 -40.32 -70.05 -8.59
CA ALA A 10 -39.07 -70.40 -9.26
C ALA A 10 -38.56 -69.25 -10.16
N LEU A 11 -39.45 -68.57 -10.91
CA LEU A 11 -39.09 -67.41 -11.71
C LEU A 11 -38.61 -66.24 -10.84
N PHE A 12 -39.23 -66.01 -9.67
CA PHE A 12 -38.81 -64.99 -8.72
C PHE A 12 -37.47 -65.31 -8.06
N LEU A 13 -37.18 -66.59 -7.80
CA LEU A 13 -35.87 -67.02 -7.30
C LEU A 13 -34.80 -66.90 -8.38
N VAL A 14 -35.09 -67.26 -9.63
CA VAL A 14 -34.14 -67.11 -10.75
C VAL A 14 -33.89 -65.63 -11.05
N SER A 15 -34.91 -64.77 -11.01
CA SER A 15 -34.73 -63.33 -11.17
C SER A 15 -33.97 -62.73 -9.99
N GLY A 16 -34.23 -63.19 -8.76
CA GLY A 16 -33.48 -62.81 -7.57
C GLY A 16 -32.00 -63.21 -7.65
N VAL A 17 -31.71 -64.45 -8.03
CA VAL A 17 -30.33 -64.95 -8.23
C VAL A 17 -29.65 -64.23 -9.39
N SER A 18 -30.35 -63.96 -10.49
CA SER A 18 -29.80 -63.21 -11.62
C SER A 18 -29.52 -61.76 -11.25
N TYR A 19 -30.39 -61.12 -10.47
CA TYR A 19 -30.20 -59.77 -9.96
C TYR A 19 -29.03 -59.70 -8.97
N VAL A 20 -28.89 -60.68 -8.09
CA VAL A 20 -27.75 -60.81 -7.16
C VAL A 20 -26.45 -61.06 -7.93
N ALA A 21 -26.45 -61.97 -8.91
CA ALA A 21 -25.30 -62.25 -9.75
C ALA A 21 -24.89 -61.03 -10.59
N HIS A 22 -25.86 -60.30 -11.15
CA HIS A 22 -25.61 -59.07 -11.90
C HIS A 22 -25.08 -57.95 -10.99
N THR A 23 -25.64 -57.78 -9.80
CA THR A 23 -25.14 -56.81 -8.81
C THR A 23 -23.73 -57.16 -8.35
N LEU A 24 -23.44 -58.45 -8.13
CA LEU A 24 -22.11 -58.92 -7.76
C LEU A 24 -21.11 -58.72 -8.91
N TYR A 25 -21.51 -59.01 -10.15
CA TYR A 25 -20.72 -58.74 -11.35
C TYR A 25 -20.39 -57.25 -11.47
N GLN A 26 -21.37 -56.37 -11.29
CA GLN A 26 -21.17 -54.92 -11.31
C GLN A 26 -20.19 -54.44 -10.22
N VAL A 27 -20.30 -54.96 -9.00
CA VAL A 27 -19.39 -54.61 -7.90
C VAL A 27 -17.97 -55.15 -8.15
N LEU A 28 -17.82 -56.28 -8.83
CA LEU A 28 -16.52 -56.85 -9.19
C LEU A 28 -15.86 -56.18 -10.40
N ASN A 29 -16.65 -55.51 -11.26
CA ASN A 29 -16.25 -54.79 -12.47
C ASN A 29 -16.71 -53.32 -12.38
N PRO A 30 -16.03 -52.51 -11.54
CA PRO A 30 -16.47 -51.17 -11.14
C PRO A 30 -16.73 -50.22 -12.32
N GLU A 31 -15.97 -50.32 -13.41
CA GLU A 31 -16.16 -49.55 -14.66
C GLU A 31 -17.62 -49.58 -15.15
N THR A 32 -18.33 -50.71 -14.98
CA THR A 32 -19.72 -50.88 -15.43
C THR A 32 -20.77 -50.15 -14.59
N LEU A 33 -20.39 -49.60 -13.43
CA LEU A 33 -21.29 -48.89 -12.50
C LEU A 33 -21.21 -47.36 -12.62
N PHE A 34 -20.26 -46.85 -13.38
CA PHE A 34 -20.01 -45.43 -13.56
C PHE A 34 -20.38 -45.02 -14.99
N GLU A 35 -21.68 -44.97 -15.29
CA GLU A 35 -22.14 -44.34 -16.52
C GLU A 35 -21.87 -42.83 -16.44
N THR A 36 -21.09 -42.30 -17.39
CA THR A 36 -20.92 -40.86 -17.59
C THR A 36 -22.23 -40.29 -18.08
N GLN A 37 -23.07 -39.74 -17.19
CA GLN A 37 -24.30 -39.09 -17.62
C GLN A 37 -23.96 -37.85 -18.48
N PRO A 38 -24.44 -37.75 -19.73
CA PRO A 38 -24.53 -36.47 -20.39
C PRO A 38 -25.56 -35.63 -19.63
N HIS A 39 -25.23 -34.38 -19.31
CA HIS A 39 -26.17 -33.43 -18.74
C HIS A 39 -27.42 -33.36 -19.62
N THR A 40 -28.51 -33.97 -19.18
CA THR A 40 -29.79 -33.87 -19.86
C THR A 40 -30.51 -32.70 -19.22
N GLU A 41 -30.69 -31.62 -19.98
CA GLU A 41 -31.57 -30.52 -19.62
C GLU A 41 -32.99 -31.08 -19.47
N GLU A 42 -33.48 -31.12 -18.23
CA GLU A 42 -34.87 -31.48 -17.97
C GLU A 42 -35.75 -30.27 -18.34
N ASN A 43 -36.36 -30.36 -19.52
CA ASN A 43 -37.37 -29.43 -20.00
C ASN A 43 -38.59 -29.45 -19.07
N ALA A 44 -38.68 -28.47 -18.17
CA ALA A 44 -39.90 -28.17 -17.45
C ALA A 44 -40.74 -27.18 -18.27
N ASP A 45 -41.67 -27.73 -19.05
CA ASP A 45 -42.64 -26.94 -19.79
C ASP A 45 -43.78 -26.44 -18.88
N THR A 46 -44.25 -25.22 -19.17
CA THR A 46 -45.46 -24.52 -18.68
C THR A 46 -45.49 -23.93 -17.25
N LYS A 47 -45.14 -22.63 -17.12
CA LYS A 47 -46.11 -21.49 -17.07
C LYS A 47 -45.42 -20.14 -16.82
N GLN A 48 -45.49 -19.25 -17.80
CA GLN A 48 -45.23 -17.80 -17.70
C GLN A 48 -46.51 -17.05 -17.23
N PRO A 49 -46.42 -15.87 -16.58
CA PRO A 49 -46.19 -14.62 -17.32
C PRO A 49 -45.23 -13.59 -16.67
N ILE A 50 -44.16 -13.27 -17.42
CA ILE A 50 -43.59 -11.96 -17.82
C ILE A 50 -43.91 -10.71 -16.96
N GLN A 51 -42.86 -10.03 -16.44
CA GLN A 51 -42.55 -8.63 -16.81
C GLN A 51 -41.12 -8.16 -16.44
N ASN A 52 -40.38 -7.80 -17.52
CA ASN A 52 -39.23 -6.91 -17.70
C ASN A 52 -38.47 -6.32 -16.51
N ASP A 53 -37.15 -6.59 -16.45
CA ASP A 53 -36.14 -5.55 -16.54
C ASP A 53 -34.84 -6.08 -17.18
N LYS A 54 -34.13 -5.17 -17.86
CA LYS A 54 -33.10 -5.43 -18.89
C LYS A 54 -31.89 -6.23 -18.40
N GLU A 55 -31.78 -7.50 -18.82
CA GLU A 55 -30.53 -8.25 -18.77
C GLU A 55 -29.70 -8.04 -20.04
N VAL A 56 -28.45 -7.65 -19.83
CA VAL A 56 -27.38 -7.69 -20.82
C VAL A 56 -27.08 -9.17 -21.10
N SER A 57 -27.53 -9.68 -22.25
CA SER A 57 -27.26 -11.04 -22.68
C SER A 57 -25.78 -11.18 -23.04
N VAL A 58 -25.00 -11.72 -22.09
CA VAL A 58 -23.68 -12.28 -22.39
C VAL A 58 -23.94 -13.52 -23.24
N HIS A 59 -23.61 -13.46 -24.53
CA HIS A 59 -23.44 -14.65 -25.35
C HIS A 59 -22.31 -15.49 -24.73
N ILE A 60 -22.69 -16.45 -23.87
CA ILE A 60 -21.80 -17.54 -23.48
C ILE A 60 -21.58 -18.32 -24.78
N ARG A 61 -20.38 -18.19 -25.36
CA ARG A 61 -19.93 -19.14 -26.38
C ARG A 61 -19.94 -20.50 -25.70
N GLN A 62 -20.92 -21.33 -26.03
CA GLN A 62 -20.88 -22.75 -25.72
C GLN A 62 -19.60 -23.29 -26.35
N PRO A 63 -18.73 -23.99 -25.60
CA PRO A 63 -17.58 -24.66 -26.21
C PRO A 63 -18.13 -25.66 -27.23
N GLU A 64 -17.86 -25.40 -28.51
CA GLU A 64 -18.07 -26.39 -29.57
C GLU A 64 -17.14 -27.57 -29.26
N GLU A 65 -17.73 -28.77 -29.17
CA GLU A 65 -17.17 -30.04 -28.71
C GLU A 65 -16.93 -30.16 -27.19
N GLN A 66 -17.98 -30.62 -26.49
CA GLN A 66 -17.88 -31.17 -25.14
C GLN A 66 -16.89 -32.35 -25.16
N TYR A 67 -15.67 -32.13 -24.66
CA TYR A 67 -14.64 -33.15 -24.50
C TYR A 67 -15.25 -34.41 -23.88
N ARG A 68 -15.34 -35.50 -24.64
CA ARG A 68 -15.70 -36.82 -24.12
C ARG A 68 -14.47 -37.33 -23.40
N PHE A 69 -14.48 -37.26 -22.07
CA PHE A 69 -13.56 -38.06 -21.27
C PHE A 69 -13.81 -39.52 -21.65
N ASP A 70 -12.73 -40.29 -21.82
CA ASP A 70 -12.85 -41.73 -22.02
C ASP A 70 -13.80 -42.28 -20.95
N GLU A 71 -14.80 -43.07 -21.36
CA GLU A 71 -15.86 -43.61 -20.49
C GLU A 71 -15.31 -44.41 -19.30
N ASP A 72 -14.00 -44.70 -19.32
CA ASP A 72 -13.26 -45.46 -18.32
C ASP A 72 -12.56 -44.61 -17.25
N ARG A 73 -12.79 -43.29 -17.20
CA ARG A 73 -12.24 -42.41 -16.16
C ARG A 73 -13.31 -41.73 -15.33
N ILE A 74 -13.15 -41.78 -14.02
CA ILE A 74 -13.99 -41.01 -13.08
C ILE A 74 -13.19 -40.01 -12.27
N ASN A 75 -13.87 -38.95 -11.83
CA ASN A 75 -13.31 -37.82 -11.13
C ASN A 75 -14.20 -37.54 -9.93
N ILE A 76 -13.63 -37.69 -8.73
CA ILE A 76 -14.33 -37.57 -7.45
C ILE A 76 -13.69 -36.43 -6.66
N LEU A 77 -14.46 -35.40 -6.32
CA LEU A 77 -13.98 -34.31 -5.49
C LEU A 77 -14.11 -34.66 -4.01
N LEU A 78 -12.98 -34.83 -3.33
CA LEU A 78 -12.90 -35.07 -1.90
C LEU A 78 -12.81 -33.74 -1.15
N LEU A 79 -13.73 -33.52 -0.23
CA LEU A 79 -13.88 -32.28 0.53
C LEU A 79 -13.81 -32.56 2.03
N GLY A 80 -12.84 -31.94 2.70
CA GLY A 80 -12.79 -31.90 4.16
C GLY A 80 -13.54 -30.67 4.68
N LEU A 81 -14.60 -30.90 5.44
CA LEU A 81 -15.50 -29.84 5.93
C LEU A 81 -15.17 -29.53 7.39
N ASP A 82 -14.86 -28.28 7.69
CA ASP A 82 -14.72 -27.84 9.08
C ASP A 82 -16.09 -27.35 9.59
N ALA A 83 -17.00 -28.29 9.88
CA ALA A 83 -18.37 -28.01 10.26
C ALA A 83 -18.55 -27.72 11.77
N ASP A 84 -17.72 -26.83 12.29
CA ASP A 84 -17.73 -26.43 13.70
C ASP A 84 -18.87 -25.45 14.00
N GLN A 85 -19.81 -25.84 14.87
CA GLN A 85 -21.01 -25.10 15.22
C GLN A 85 -20.71 -23.73 15.86
N GLU A 86 -19.63 -23.61 16.65
CA GLU A 86 -19.21 -22.34 17.26
C GLU A 86 -18.72 -21.36 16.18
N ARG A 87 -18.07 -21.89 15.13
CA ARG A 87 -17.65 -21.14 13.95
C ARG A 87 -18.80 -20.79 13.02
N TYR A 88 -19.84 -21.61 12.95
CA TYR A 88 -21.07 -21.27 12.23
C TYR A 88 -21.79 -20.07 12.86
N GLU A 89 -21.80 -19.96 14.19
CA GLU A 89 -22.40 -18.81 14.88
C GLU A 89 -21.65 -17.51 14.61
N THR A 90 -20.32 -17.55 14.43
CA THR A 90 -19.50 -16.37 14.12
C THR A 90 -19.42 -16.04 12.63
N MET A 91 -19.31 -17.05 11.75
CA MET A 91 -19.06 -16.86 10.32
C MET A 91 -20.30 -17.09 9.43
N LYS A 92 -21.40 -17.59 10.00
CA LYS A 92 -22.64 -17.99 9.31
C LYS A 92 -22.46 -18.96 8.15
N ALA A 93 -21.29 -19.58 8.01
CA ALA A 93 -20.96 -20.48 6.92
C ALA A 93 -19.78 -21.40 7.26
N PHE A 94 -19.83 -22.61 6.73
CA PHE A 94 -18.73 -23.58 6.81
C PHE A 94 -17.83 -23.47 5.58
N ARG A 95 -16.55 -23.89 5.70
CA ARG A 95 -15.58 -23.85 4.58
C ARG A 95 -15.01 -25.24 4.30
N THR A 96 -14.63 -25.45 3.05
CA THR A 96 -13.89 -26.63 2.59
C THR A 96 -12.40 -26.40 2.83
N ASP A 97 -11.85 -27.01 3.87
CA ASP A 97 -10.45 -26.79 4.27
C ASP A 97 -9.47 -27.74 3.58
N THR A 98 -9.98 -28.86 3.07
CA THR A 98 -9.25 -29.80 2.22
C THR A 98 -10.02 -29.98 0.92
N ILE A 99 -9.34 -29.80 -0.21
CA ILE A 99 -9.92 -29.98 -1.55
C ILE A 99 -8.95 -30.85 -2.34
N ILE A 100 -9.38 -32.07 -2.69
CA ILE A 100 -8.56 -33.03 -3.45
C ILE A 100 -9.41 -33.60 -4.57
N LEU A 101 -8.92 -33.54 -5.79
CA LEU A 101 -9.51 -34.27 -6.90
C LEU A 101 -8.89 -35.67 -6.96
N LEU A 102 -9.71 -36.70 -6.77
CA LEU A 102 -9.38 -38.09 -7.01
C LEU A 102 -9.80 -38.45 -8.43
N SER A 103 -8.84 -38.68 -9.32
CA SER A 103 -9.09 -39.19 -10.67
C SER A 103 -8.70 -40.65 -10.73
N ILE A 104 -9.61 -41.51 -11.19
CA ILE A 104 -9.39 -42.95 -11.32
C ILE A 104 -9.51 -43.30 -12.80
N ASP A 105 -8.43 -43.82 -13.36
CA ASP A 105 -8.37 -44.34 -14.73
C ASP A 105 -8.44 -45.87 -14.66
N PHE A 106 -9.61 -46.43 -14.99
CA PHE A 106 -9.85 -47.86 -14.87
C PHE A 106 -9.07 -48.67 -15.92
N GLN A 107 -8.85 -48.12 -17.13
CA GLN A 107 -8.07 -48.78 -18.20
C GLN A 107 -6.59 -48.86 -17.86
N ALA A 108 -6.01 -47.73 -17.44
CA ALA A 108 -4.60 -47.67 -17.07
C ALA A 108 -4.31 -48.26 -15.68
N ASN A 109 -5.36 -48.54 -14.89
CA ASN A 109 -5.28 -48.92 -13.48
C ASN A 109 -4.45 -47.91 -12.67
N GLN A 110 -4.65 -46.62 -12.94
CA GLN A 110 -3.92 -45.50 -12.32
C GLN A 110 -4.87 -44.63 -11.50
N VAL A 111 -4.36 -44.11 -10.38
CA VAL A 111 -5.09 -43.19 -9.51
C VAL A 111 -4.28 -41.93 -9.26
N TYR A 112 -4.91 -40.78 -9.45
CA TYR A 112 -4.31 -39.47 -9.27
C TYR A 112 -5.01 -38.71 -8.16
N LEU A 113 -4.26 -38.28 -7.15
CA LEU A 113 -4.71 -37.42 -6.05
C LEU A 113 -4.15 -36.02 -6.24
N ILE A 114 -4.97 -35.09 -6.70
CA ILE A 114 -4.56 -33.71 -6.99
C ILE A 114 -5.08 -32.80 -5.88
N SER A 115 -4.20 -32.39 -4.99
CA SER A 115 -4.54 -31.44 -3.93
C SER A 115 -4.59 -30.01 -4.47
N ILE A 116 -5.70 -29.34 -4.18
CA ILE A 116 -5.93 -27.94 -4.53
C ILE A 116 -5.86 -27.13 -3.23
N PRO A 117 -4.85 -26.26 -3.04
CA PRO A 117 -4.76 -25.43 -1.85
C PRO A 117 -6.03 -24.61 -1.67
N ARG A 118 -6.66 -24.67 -0.49
CA ARG A 118 -7.95 -24.03 -0.18
C ARG A 118 -7.96 -22.51 -0.43
N ASP A 119 -6.79 -21.88 -0.30
CA ASP A 119 -6.59 -20.44 -0.48
C ASP A 119 -6.23 -20.06 -1.94
N SER A 120 -6.35 -20.99 -2.89
CA SER A 120 -6.09 -20.75 -4.32
C SER A 120 -6.94 -19.59 -4.84
N TYR A 121 -6.28 -18.58 -5.41
CA TYR A 121 -6.93 -17.38 -5.94
C TYR A 121 -7.52 -17.68 -7.32
N VAL A 122 -8.84 -17.91 -7.37
CA VAL A 122 -9.54 -18.40 -8.57
C VAL A 122 -10.77 -17.58 -8.89
N LYS A 123 -11.24 -17.65 -10.13
CA LYS A 123 -12.56 -17.13 -10.49
C LYS A 123 -13.62 -18.14 -10.06
N ILE A 124 -14.59 -17.68 -9.30
CA ILE A 124 -15.75 -18.48 -8.92
C ILE A 124 -16.86 -18.20 -9.94
N PRO A 125 -17.42 -19.21 -10.62
CA PRO A 125 -18.52 -19.02 -11.57
C PRO A 125 -19.69 -18.23 -10.97
N GLY A 126 -20.28 -17.36 -11.78
CA GLY A 126 -21.32 -16.41 -11.34
C GLY A 126 -20.80 -15.18 -10.59
N ARG A 127 -19.47 -15.02 -10.42
CA ARG A 127 -18.87 -13.83 -9.80
C ARG A 127 -17.94 -13.08 -10.77
N GLN A 128 -17.92 -11.75 -10.61
CA GLN A 128 -16.99 -10.89 -11.35
C GLN A 128 -15.59 -10.91 -10.73
N GLN A 129 -15.52 -10.87 -9.40
CA GLN A 129 -14.25 -10.88 -8.66
C GLN A 129 -13.79 -12.30 -8.32
N ARG A 130 -12.47 -12.47 -8.27
CA ARG A 130 -11.80 -13.70 -7.81
C ARG A 130 -11.78 -13.75 -6.29
N ASP A 131 -11.67 -14.96 -5.78
CA ASP A 131 -11.60 -15.23 -4.34
C ASP A 131 -10.87 -16.55 -4.08
N LYS A 132 -10.71 -16.93 -2.82
CA LYS A 132 -10.19 -18.23 -2.40
C LYS A 132 -11.15 -19.32 -2.85
N ILE A 133 -10.62 -20.39 -3.44
CA ILE A 133 -11.45 -21.48 -3.97
C ILE A 133 -12.39 -22.10 -2.92
N ASN A 134 -12.00 -22.13 -1.64
CA ASN A 134 -12.85 -22.65 -0.57
C ASN A 134 -14.09 -21.81 -0.26
N THR A 135 -14.17 -20.56 -0.73
CA THR A 135 -15.38 -19.74 -0.58
C THR A 135 -16.46 -20.13 -1.58
N ALA A 136 -16.16 -20.94 -2.61
CA ALA A 136 -17.16 -21.45 -3.54
C ALA A 136 -18.31 -22.16 -2.82
N PHE A 137 -18.01 -22.93 -1.78
CA PHE A 137 -19.02 -23.60 -0.96
C PHE A 137 -19.95 -22.60 -0.26
N VAL A 138 -19.36 -21.55 0.33
CA VAL A 138 -20.11 -20.46 1.00
C VAL A 138 -20.96 -19.70 -0.01
N TRP A 139 -20.40 -19.36 -1.17
CA TRP A 139 -21.10 -18.65 -2.23
C TRP A 139 -22.22 -19.47 -2.88
N GLY A 140 -22.15 -20.80 -2.82
CA GLY A 140 -23.25 -21.68 -3.18
C GLY A 140 -24.37 -21.73 -2.13
N GLY A 141 -24.24 -21.08 -0.97
CA GLY A 141 -25.21 -21.14 0.13
C GLY A 141 -24.92 -22.23 1.16
N GLY A 142 -23.70 -22.79 1.16
CA GLY A 142 -23.27 -23.83 2.09
C GLY A 142 -24.13 -25.10 2.00
N PHE A 143 -24.35 -25.77 3.13
CA PHE A 143 -25.14 -27.01 3.19
C PHE A 143 -26.63 -26.82 2.86
N ASN A 144 -27.18 -25.63 3.10
CA ASN A 144 -28.61 -25.34 2.88
C ASN A 144 -28.90 -24.88 1.45
N GLY A 145 -27.86 -24.62 0.66
CA GLY A 145 -27.94 -24.19 -0.73
C GLY A 145 -27.29 -25.20 -1.68
N LYS A 146 -26.73 -24.68 -2.77
CA LYS A 146 -25.98 -25.42 -3.79
C LYS A 146 -24.47 -25.35 -3.56
N GLY A 147 -24.03 -25.47 -2.29
CA GLY A 147 -22.63 -25.30 -1.90
C GLY A 147 -21.69 -26.30 -2.57
N PHE A 148 -22.10 -27.57 -2.62
CA PHE A 148 -21.31 -28.63 -3.25
C PHE A 148 -21.23 -28.44 -4.77
N GLU A 149 -22.35 -28.13 -5.41
CA GLU A 149 -22.46 -27.89 -6.85
C GLU A 149 -21.61 -26.69 -7.27
N ARG A 150 -21.66 -25.58 -6.53
CA ARG A 150 -20.80 -24.42 -6.81
C ARG A 150 -19.32 -24.74 -6.65
N THR A 151 -18.97 -25.57 -5.66
CA THR A 151 -17.58 -26.02 -5.46
C THR A 151 -17.12 -26.89 -6.63
N ILE A 152 -17.95 -27.83 -7.07
CA ILE A 152 -17.71 -28.69 -8.24
C ILE A 152 -17.50 -27.84 -9.50
N GLU A 153 -18.44 -26.93 -9.79
CA GLU A 153 -18.37 -26.05 -10.95
C GLU A 153 -17.11 -25.18 -10.92
N THR A 154 -16.74 -24.66 -9.75
CA THR A 154 -15.52 -23.87 -9.56
C THR A 154 -14.27 -24.70 -9.82
N VAL A 155 -14.16 -25.91 -9.26
CA VAL A 155 -12.99 -26.78 -9.46
C VAL A 155 -12.90 -27.25 -10.92
N SER A 156 -14.03 -27.61 -11.54
CA SER A 156 -14.08 -27.99 -12.95
C SER A 156 -13.63 -26.85 -13.85
N SER A 157 -14.19 -25.65 -13.68
CA SER A 157 -13.79 -24.45 -14.41
C SER A 157 -12.32 -24.10 -14.17
N PHE A 158 -11.86 -24.19 -12.92
CA PHE A 158 -10.47 -23.93 -12.53
C PHE A 158 -9.47 -24.85 -13.25
N LEU A 159 -9.84 -26.12 -13.46
CA LEU A 159 -9.05 -27.12 -14.17
C LEU A 159 -9.25 -27.09 -15.70
N GLY A 160 -9.97 -26.10 -16.25
CA GLY A 160 -10.18 -25.96 -17.69
C GLY A 160 -11.31 -26.83 -18.23
N GLY A 161 -12.32 -27.12 -17.42
CA GLY A 161 -13.53 -27.86 -17.82
C GLY A 161 -13.47 -29.37 -17.56
N ILE A 162 -12.46 -29.87 -16.83
CA ILE A 162 -12.41 -31.27 -16.42
C ILE A 162 -13.68 -31.61 -15.61
N PRO A 163 -14.50 -32.59 -16.01
CA PRO A 163 -15.74 -32.93 -15.36
C PRO A 163 -15.45 -33.55 -14.00
N ILE A 164 -16.30 -33.23 -13.03
CA ILE A 164 -16.28 -33.83 -11.72
C ILE A 164 -17.58 -34.61 -11.59
N HIS A 165 -17.46 -35.93 -11.66
CA HIS A 165 -18.59 -36.85 -11.73
C HIS A 165 -19.23 -37.03 -10.34
N TYR A 166 -18.39 -37.09 -9.31
CA TYR A 166 -18.84 -37.34 -7.94
C TYR A 166 -18.15 -36.42 -6.95
N TYR A 167 -18.70 -36.33 -5.74
CA TYR A 167 -18.04 -35.69 -4.61
C TYR A 167 -18.23 -36.52 -3.34
N VAL A 168 -17.30 -36.34 -2.41
CA VAL A 168 -17.39 -36.88 -1.04
C VAL A 168 -16.97 -35.77 -0.09
N GLY A 169 -17.93 -35.19 0.61
CA GLY A 169 -17.72 -34.25 1.70
C GLY A 169 -17.76 -34.96 3.04
N ILE A 170 -16.72 -34.80 3.85
CA ILE A 170 -16.60 -35.45 5.16
C ILE A 170 -16.38 -34.38 6.23
N ASP A 171 -17.23 -34.42 7.27
CA ASP A 171 -17.00 -33.64 8.48
C ASP A 171 -15.77 -34.15 9.24
N MET A 172 -14.98 -33.25 9.82
CA MET A 172 -13.74 -33.62 10.51
C MET A 172 -13.97 -34.56 11.70
N ASN A 173 -15.10 -34.48 12.39
CA ASN A 173 -15.42 -35.41 13.47
C ASN A 173 -15.76 -36.80 12.92
N ALA A 174 -16.45 -36.87 11.77
CA ALA A 174 -16.70 -38.14 11.09
C ALA A 174 -15.39 -38.79 10.62
N PHE A 175 -14.44 -37.99 10.14
CA PHE A 175 -13.12 -38.49 9.79
C PHE A 175 -12.39 -39.12 10.99
N VAL A 176 -12.43 -38.48 12.17
CA VAL A 176 -11.89 -39.05 13.42
C VAL A 176 -12.58 -40.38 13.76
N GLU A 177 -13.91 -40.42 13.72
CA GLU A 177 -14.69 -41.64 14.01
C GLU A 177 -14.35 -42.79 13.04
N ILE A 178 -14.21 -42.52 11.74
CA ILE A 178 -13.82 -43.54 10.73
C ILE A 178 -12.47 -44.15 11.10
N VAL A 179 -11.49 -43.30 11.45
CA VAL A 179 -10.14 -43.75 11.81
C VAL A 179 -10.15 -44.58 13.11
N ASP A 180 -10.98 -44.22 14.08
CA ASP A 180 -11.09 -45.00 15.31
C ASP A 180 -11.78 -46.36 15.05
N ILE A 181 -12.82 -46.41 14.21
CA ILE A 181 -13.54 -47.66 13.86
C ILE A 181 -12.62 -48.64 13.10
N MET A 182 -11.68 -48.14 12.29
CA MET A 182 -10.69 -49.00 11.62
C MET A 182 -9.58 -49.51 12.55
N GLY A 183 -9.50 -49.01 13.80
CA GLY A 183 -8.49 -49.41 14.77
C GLY A 183 -7.20 -48.58 14.72
N GLY A 184 -7.30 -47.35 14.22
CA GLY A 184 -6.17 -46.42 14.04
C GLY A 184 -5.31 -46.73 12.82
N VAL A 185 -4.24 -45.94 12.67
CA VAL A 185 -3.29 -46.01 11.54
C VAL A 185 -1.88 -46.17 12.06
N GLU A 186 -1.16 -47.19 11.60
CA GLU A 186 0.30 -47.24 11.82
C GLU A 186 0.98 -46.21 10.91
N PHE A 187 1.68 -45.26 11.51
CA PHE A 187 2.26 -44.13 10.78
C PHE A 187 3.62 -43.74 11.36
N GLU A 188 4.58 -43.53 10.46
CA GLU A 188 5.90 -42.99 10.80
C GLU A 188 5.80 -41.46 10.91
N VAL A 189 5.74 -40.97 12.14
CA VAL A 189 5.69 -39.52 12.40
C VAL A 189 7.08 -38.94 12.14
N ASP A 190 7.17 -37.95 11.26
CA ASP A 190 8.43 -37.34 10.83
C ASP A 190 8.92 -36.22 11.76
N VAL A 191 8.00 -35.51 12.42
CA VAL A 191 8.34 -34.43 13.37
C VAL A 191 7.45 -34.47 14.61
N PRO A 192 7.89 -33.91 15.74
CA PRO A 192 7.01 -33.77 16.90
C PRO A 192 5.81 -32.86 16.57
N VAL A 193 4.61 -33.30 16.92
CA VAL A 193 3.38 -32.51 16.80
C VAL A 193 2.79 -32.32 18.18
N LYS A 194 2.56 -31.06 18.59
CA LYS A 194 1.96 -30.71 19.89
C LYS A 194 0.73 -29.86 19.69
N ILE A 195 -0.45 -30.43 19.92
CA ILE A 195 -1.74 -29.75 19.75
C ILE A 195 -2.68 -30.17 20.89
N GLY A 196 -3.29 -29.19 21.56
CA GLY A 196 -4.31 -29.45 22.58
C GLY A 196 -3.86 -30.36 23.73
N GLY A 197 -2.58 -30.26 24.13
CA GLY A 197 -1.98 -31.11 25.17
C GLY A 197 -1.59 -32.53 24.73
N ARG A 198 -1.91 -32.94 23.50
CA ARG A 198 -1.46 -34.20 22.90
C ARG A 198 -0.13 -34.01 22.18
N GLU A 199 0.74 -34.99 22.30
CA GLU A 199 2.06 -35.02 21.68
C GLU A 199 2.21 -36.25 20.79
N LEU A 200 2.52 -36.04 19.52
CA LEU A 200 3.03 -37.08 18.62
C LEU A 200 4.55 -36.98 18.60
N LYS A 201 5.23 -38.10 18.81
CA LYS A 201 6.69 -38.15 18.81
C LYS A 201 7.16 -38.69 17.45
N PRO A 202 8.35 -38.28 16.98
CA PRO A 202 8.94 -38.92 15.81
C PRO A 202 9.09 -40.44 16.00
N GLY A 203 8.86 -41.19 14.91
CA GLY A 203 8.93 -42.66 14.90
C GLY A 203 7.61 -43.33 14.53
N LEU A 204 7.67 -44.65 14.34
CA LEU A 204 6.50 -45.50 14.08
C LEU A 204 5.60 -45.56 15.30
N GLN A 205 4.36 -45.14 15.14
CA GLN A 205 3.34 -45.24 16.18
C GLN A 205 1.95 -45.44 15.58
N ARG A 206 1.06 -46.06 16.36
CA ARG A 206 -0.35 -46.19 16.00
C ARG A 206 -1.10 -44.93 16.42
N LEU A 207 -1.66 -44.23 15.44
CA LEU A 207 -2.42 -43.01 15.63
C LEU A 207 -3.91 -43.31 15.66
N GLY A 208 -4.60 -42.87 16.73
CA GLY A 208 -6.06 -42.77 16.75
C GLY A 208 -6.56 -41.59 15.92
N GLY A 209 -7.87 -41.48 15.71
CA GLY A 209 -8.48 -40.49 14.82
C GLY A 209 -8.13 -39.06 15.17
N GLN A 210 -8.16 -38.70 16.45
CA GLN A 210 -7.79 -37.35 16.87
C GLN A 210 -6.30 -37.06 16.61
N GLN A 211 -5.41 -38.04 16.82
CA GLN A 211 -3.97 -37.89 16.56
C GLN A 211 -3.68 -37.75 15.07
N VAL A 212 -4.40 -38.50 14.22
CA VAL A 212 -4.36 -38.36 12.77
C VAL A 212 -4.78 -36.96 12.34
N LEU A 213 -5.89 -36.46 12.89
CA LEU A 213 -6.38 -35.11 12.60
C LEU A 213 -5.37 -34.05 13.04
N ASP A 214 -4.77 -34.19 14.23
CA ASP A 214 -3.75 -33.27 14.75
C ASP A 214 -2.52 -33.23 13.83
N TYR A 215 -2.06 -34.39 13.35
CA TYR A 215 -0.95 -34.47 12.38
C TYR A 215 -1.28 -33.73 11.07
N CYS A 216 -2.48 -33.95 10.53
CA CYS A 216 -2.95 -33.32 9.29
C CYS A 216 -3.21 -31.80 9.43
N ARG A 217 -3.51 -31.31 10.65
CA ARG A 217 -3.78 -29.90 10.92
C ARG A 217 -2.53 -29.10 11.31
N ASN A 218 -1.43 -29.77 11.65
CA ASN A 218 -0.23 -29.08 12.12
C ASN A 218 0.36 -28.13 11.04
N ARG A 219 0.64 -26.89 11.45
CA ARG A 219 1.19 -25.82 10.60
C ARG A 219 2.56 -25.32 11.05
N HIS A 220 3.12 -25.86 12.13
CA HIS A 220 4.42 -25.45 12.70
C HIS A 220 5.62 -25.93 11.87
N PHE A 221 5.52 -25.85 10.54
CA PHE A 221 6.57 -26.23 9.61
C PHE A 221 7.11 -24.99 8.90
N PRO A 222 8.39 -24.95 8.52
CA PRO A 222 8.99 -23.84 7.77
C PRO A 222 8.24 -23.48 6.47
N TRP A 223 7.52 -24.45 5.88
CA TRP A 223 6.79 -24.32 4.62
C TRP A 223 5.25 -24.22 4.79
N GLY A 224 4.78 -24.03 6.02
CA GLY A 224 3.37 -23.76 6.36
C GLY A 224 2.36 -24.69 5.68
N ASP A 225 1.46 -24.11 4.89
CA ASP A 225 0.33 -24.78 4.22
C ASP A 225 0.75 -25.83 3.17
N ILE A 226 1.91 -25.66 2.52
CA ILE A 226 2.42 -26.63 1.54
C ILE A 226 2.74 -27.96 2.22
N GLN A 227 3.41 -27.89 3.38
CA GLN A 227 3.70 -29.08 4.16
C GLN A 227 2.41 -29.73 4.67
N ARG A 228 1.41 -28.94 5.04
CA ARG A 228 0.09 -29.44 5.44
C ARG A 228 -0.54 -30.30 4.34
N VAL A 229 -0.54 -29.81 3.10
CA VAL A 229 -1.07 -30.57 1.94
C VAL A 229 -0.33 -31.90 1.78
N LYS A 230 1.01 -31.88 1.84
CA LYS A 230 1.82 -33.12 1.77
C LYS A 230 1.49 -34.09 2.90
N ASN A 231 1.33 -33.60 4.13
CA ASN A 231 0.99 -34.43 5.28
C ASN A 231 -0.41 -35.06 5.13
N GLN A 232 -1.39 -34.30 4.62
CA GLN A 232 -2.72 -34.81 4.32
C GLN A 232 -2.66 -35.94 3.27
N GLN A 233 -1.89 -35.76 2.20
CA GLN A 233 -1.70 -36.79 1.17
C GLN A 233 -1.00 -38.05 1.73
N LYS A 234 0.10 -37.88 2.47
CA LYS A 234 0.80 -38.99 3.15
C LYS A 234 -0.15 -39.78 4.06
N MET A 235 -0.96 -39.06 4.83
CA MET A 235 -1.90 -39.67 5.77
C MET A 235 -3.04 -40.40 5.05
N LEU A 236 -3.57 -39.84 3.96
CA LEU A 236 -4.58 -40.52 3.14
C LEU A 236 -4.07 -41.83 2.55
N LEU A 237 -2.82 -41.85 2.07
CA LEU A 237 -2.18 -43.07 1.59
C LEU A 237 -1.99 -44.10 2.71
N ALA A 238 -1.56 -43.66 3.91
CA ALA A 238 -1.40 -44.56 5.05
C ALA A 238 -2.74 -45.13 5.54
N ILE A 239 -3.80 -44.32 5.58
CA ILE A 239 -5.17 -44.77 5.87
C ILE A 239 -5.62 -45.79 4.83
N PHE A 240 -5.42 -45.51 3.54
CA PHE A 240 -5.79 -46.41 2.46
C PHE A 240 -5.06 -47.76 2.57
N ASP A 241 -3.75 -47.75 2.79
CA ASP A 241 -2.95 -48.97 2.98
C ASP A 241 -3.38 -49.75 4.23
N GLN A 242 -3.65 -49.06 5.34
CA GLN A 242 -4.15 -49.67 6.57
C GLN A 242 -5.53 -50.31 6.35
N LEU A 243 -6.44 -49.66 5.63
CA LEU A 243 -7.76 -50.21 5.29
C LEU A 243 -7.66 -51.41 4.35
N LYS A 244 -6.73 -51.37 3.38
CA LYS A 244 -6.47 -52.45 2.43
C LYS A 244 -5.88 -53.68 3.12
N SER A 245 -4.81 -53.51 3.90
CA SER A 245 -4.10 -54.59 4.62
C SER A 245 -4.99 -55.29 5.65
N SER A 246 -5.86 -54.53 6.33
CA SER A 246 -6.84 -55.06 7.29
C SER A 246 -8.15 -55.57 6.64
N LYS A 247 -8.24 -55.54 5.29
CA LYS A 247 -9.43 -55.89 4.50
C LYS A 247 -10.69 -55.10 4.88
N GLN A 248 -10.53 -53.95 5.53
CA GLN A 248 -11.64 -53.10 5.96
C GLN A 248 -12.31 -52.35 4.80
N LEU A 249 -11.65 -52.23 3.64
CA LEU A 249 -12.28 -51.75 2.40
C LEU A 249 -13.46 -52.62 1.93
N LEU A 250 -13.60 -53.86 2.43
CA LEU A 250 -14.76 -54.71 2.16
C LEU A 250 -15.91 -54.50 3.16
N ASN A 251 -15.64 -53.81 4.27
CA ASN A 251 -16.62 -53.52 5.34
C ASN A 251 -17.22 -52.12 5.22
N VAL A 252 -17.16 -51.49 4.05
CA VAL A 252 -17.55 -50.09 3.85
C VAL A 252 -19.00 -49.81 4.23
N SER A 253 -19.91 -50.79 4.14
CA SER A 253 -21.29 -50.66 4.62
C SER A 253 -21.36 -50.40 6.14
N LYS A 254 -20.49 -51.06 6.94
CA LYS A 254 -20.39 -50.84 8.38
C LYS A 254 -19.92 -49.42 8.69
N TYR A 255 -18.93 -48.93 7.96
CA TYR A 255 -18.43 -47.56 8.12
C TYR A 255 -19.49 -46.54 7.71
N TYR A 256 -20.10 -46.74 6.53
CA TYR A 256 -21.11 -45.84 5.99
C TYR A 256 -22.30 -45.69 6.92
N GLU A 257 -22.84 -46.77 7.48
CA GLU A 257 -23.98 -46.68 8.41
C GLU A 257 -23.67 -45.84 9.66
N VAL A 258 -22.43 -45.88 10.15
CA VAL A 258 -22.01 -45.12 11.34
C VAL A 258 -21.86 -43.64 11.03
N VAL A 259 -21.39 -43.28 9.83
CA VAL A 259 -21.07 -41.88 9.50
C VAL A 259 -21.97 -41.24 8.44
N LYS A 260 -23.02 -41.92 7.96
CA LYS A 260 -23.90 -41.45 6.87
C LYS A 260 -24.51 -40.07 7.11
N SER A 261 -24.76 -39.68 8.35
CA SER A 261 -25.31 -38.35 8.69
C SER A 261 -24.28 -37.22 8.59
N LYS A 262 -22.99 -37.56 8.49
CA LYS A 262 -21.84 -36.64 8.47
C LYS A 262 -20.96 -36.79 7.20
N VAL A 263 -21.40 -37.62 6.26
CA VAL A 263 -20.79 -37.82 4.93
C VAL A 263 -21.80 -37.40 3.87
N TYR A 264 -21.39 -36.49 3.01
CA TYR A 264 -22.20 -35.93 1.93
C TYR A 264 -21.65 -36.43 0.60
N THR A 265 -22.45 -37.15 -0.19
CA THR A 265 -21.99 -37.68 -1.48
C THR A 265 -23.17 -37.94 -2.40
N ASN A 266 -22.91 -37.87 -3.71
CA ASN A 266 -23.80 -38.34 -4.76
C ASN A 266 -23.45 -39.78 -5.24
N LEU A 267 -22.50 -40.46 -4.59
CA LEU A 267 -22.23 -41.88 -4.82
C LEU A 267 -23.30 -42.76 -4.17
N ASN A 268 -23.77 -43.77 -4.89
CA ASN A 268 -24.64 -44.79 -4.31
C ASN A 268 -23.84 -45.93 -3.65
N ALA A 269 -24.52 -46.75 -2.84
CA ALA A 269 -23.88 -47.83 -2.08
C ALA A 269 -23.17 -48.87 -2.98
N LYS A 270 -23.69 -49.14 -4.20
CA LYS A 270 -23.05 -50.08 -5.14
C LYS A 270 -21.74 -49.50 -5.66
N GLN A 271 -21.73 -48.23 -6.04
CA GLN A 271 -20.54 -47.51 -6.49
C GLN A 271 -19.47 -47.47 -5.39
N ILE A 272 -19.86 -47.16 -4.16
CA ILE A 272 -18.95 -47.15 -3.01
C ILE A 272 -18.34 -48.55 -2.80
N ALA A 273 -19.16 -49.62 -2.83
CA ALA A 273 -18.67 -50.98 -2.70
C ALA A 273 -17.70 -51.38 -3.84
N ALA A 274 -18.03 -50.97 -5.07
CA ALA A 274 -17.20 -51.23 -6.24
C ALA A 274 -15.84 -50.51 -6.17
N LEU A 275 -15.80 -49.27 -5.67
CA LEU A 275 -14.55 -48.56 -5.37
C LEU A 275 -13.75 -49.26 -4.27
N GLY A 276 -14.41 -49.82 -3.25
CA GLY A 276 -13.76 -50.63 -2.22
C GLY A 276 -13.10 -51.88 -2.81
N VAL A 277 -13.78 -52.60 -3.69
CA VAL A 277 -13.24 -53.77 -4.40
C VAL A 277 -12.09 -53.38 -5.34
N PHE A 278 -12.22 -52.28 -6.07
CA PHE A 278 -11.15 -51.72 -6.90
C PHE A 278 -9.91 -51.42 -6.05
N GLY A 279 -10.07 -50.67 -4.96
CA GLY A 279 -8.99 -50.32 -4.05
C GLY A 279 -8.32 -51.55 -3.41
N MET A 280 -9.07 -52.62 -3.15
CA MET A 280 -8.49 -53.89 -2.70
C MET A 280 -7.56 -54.55 -3.72
N LYS A 281 -7.74 -54.30 -5.02
CA LYS A 281 -6.89 -54.80 -6.11
C LYS A 281 -5.77 -53.82 -6.51
N LEU A 282 -5.93 -52.53 -6.22
CA LEU A 282 -5.00 -51.48 -6.61
C LEU A 282 -3.66 -51.59 -5.85
N ASP A 283 -2.55 -51.43 -6.58
CA ASP A 283 -1.20 -51.33 -6.02
C ASP A 283 -0.88 -49.88 -5.64
N LEU A 284 -0.24 -49.67 -4.48
CA LEU A 284 0.12 -48.33 -4.02
C LEU A 284 1.05 -47.58 -4.98
N SER A 285 1.86 -48.30 -5.78
CA SER A 285 2.73 -47.72 -6.81
C SER A 285 1.97 -47.06 -7.95
N ASN A 286 0.70 -47.39 -8.13
CA ASN A 286 -0.18 -46.82 -9.16
C ASN A 286 -0.98 -45.62 -8.62
N ILE A 287 -0.65 -45.14 -7.42
CA ILE A 287 -1.25 -43.95 -6.83
C ILE A 287 -0.25 -42.81 -6.90
N HIS A 288 -0.57 -41.80 -7.68
CA HIS A 288 0.25 -40.62 -7.87
C HIS A 288 -0.38 -39.42 -7.15
N THR A 289 0.44 -38.66 -6.43
CA THR A 289 0.00 -37.49 -5.67
C THR A 289 0.58 -36.22 -6.27
N TYR A 290 -0.25 -35.22 -6.45
CA TYR A 290 0.11 -33.92 -7.03
C TYR A 290 -0.46 -32.79 -6.18
N SER A 291 0.15 -31.62 -6.27
CA SER A 291 -0.39 -30.39 -5.71
C SER A 291 -0.42 -29.34 -6.79
N ILE A 292 -1.49 -28.54 -6.84
CA ILE A 292 -1.58 -27.41 -7.76
C ILE A 292 -0.39 -26.47 -7.51
N PRO A 293 0.50 -26.25 -8.50
CA PRO A 293 1.68 -25.44 -8.32
C PRO A 293 1.31 -23.97 -8.19
N GLY A 294 2.10 -23.24 -7.43
CA GLY A 294 1.84 -21.85 -7.12
C GLY A 294 2.82 -21.30 -6.11
N ASP A 295 2.50 -20.12 -5.59
CA ASP A 295 3.32 -19.40 -4.63
C ASP A 295 2.43 -18.52 -3.75
N PHE A 296 2.93 -18.12 -2.58
CA PHE A 296 2.22 -17.22 -1.68
C PHE A 296 1.98 -15.86 -2.34
N LEU A 297 0.77 -15.36 -2.21
CA LEU A 297 0.32 -14.10 -2.78
C LEU A 297 -0.39 -13.30 -1.68
N ASN A 298 0.04 -12.07 -1.44
CA ASN A 298 -0.63 -11.16 -0.53
C ASN A 298 -1.28 -10.05 -1.35
N ILE A 299 -2.60 -9.91 -1.22
CA ILE A 299 -3.36 -8.82 -1.82
C ILE A 299 -4.09 -8.13 -0.67
N ASP A 300 -3.77 -6.86 -0.44
CA ASP A 300 -4.41 -6.01 0.57
C ASP A 300 -4.42 -6.63 1.99
N GLY A 301 -3.32 -7.25 2.39
CA GLY A 301 -3.17 -7.90 3.69
C GLY A 301 -3.81 -9.30 3.78
N ILE A 302 -4.50 -9.74 2.73
CA ILE A 302 -5.11 -11.07 2.67
C ILE A 302 -4.15 -12.04 1.98
N SER A 303 -3.83 -13.14 2.66
CA SER A 303 -3.01 -14.21 2.11
C SER A 303 -3.81 -15.15 1.20
N TYR A 304 -3.29 -15.39 0.01
CA TYR A 304 -3.78 -16.31 -1.02
C TYR A 304 -2.67 -17.26 -1.47
N TRP A 305 -3.09 -18.34 -2.12
CA TRP A 305 -2.22 -19.15 -2.97
C TRP A 305 -2.37 -18.68 -4.42
N GLY A 306 -1.37 -17.98 -4.94
CA GLY A 306 -1.33 -17.59 -6.34
C GLY A 306 -0.97 -18.79 -7.21
N VAL A 307 -1.82 -19.12 -8.18
CA VAL A 307 -1.65 -20.31 -9.01
C VAL A 307 -0.62 -20.06 -10.11
N ASN A 308 0.32 -21.00 -10.29
CA ASN A 308 1.18 -21.07 -11.47
C ASN A 308 0.36 -21.69 -12.61
N GLN A 309 -0.13 -20.86 -13.53
CA GLN A 309 -1.06 -21.31 -14.57
C GLN A 309 -0.39 -22.24 -15.57
N TYR A 310 0.90 -22.02 -15.86
CA TYR A 310 1.67 -22.87 -16.76
C TYR A 310 1.91 -24.25 -16.13
N GLY A 311 2.33 -24.29 -14.86
CA GLY A 311 2.48 -25.56 -14.14
C GLY A 311 1.15 -26.30 -13.97
N LYS A 312 0.03 -25.58 -13.78
CA LYS A 312 -1.31 -26.18 -13.79
C LYS A 312 -1.65 -26.76 -15.17
N LYS A 313 -1.35 -26.05 -16.26
CA LYS A 313 -1.54 -26.54 -17.63
C LYS A 313 -0.75 -27.83 -17.87
N ASP A 314 0.53 -27.85 -17.50
CA ASP A 314 1.39 -29.02 -17.65
C ASP A 314 0.84 -30.21 -16.85
N LEU A 315 0.41 -29.97 -15.61
CA LEU A 315 -0.20 -30.99 -14.76
C LEU A 315 -1.49 -31.56 -15.34
N VAL A 316 -2.38 -30.70 -15.87
CA VAL A 316 -3.63 -31.15 -16.51
C VAL A 316 -3.34 -31.97 -17.76
N LYS A 317 -2.36 -31.55 -18.57
CA LYS A 317 -1.92 -32.30 -19.75
C LYS A 317 -1.31 -33.65 -19.38
N GLU A 318 -0.49 -33.71 -18.34
CA GLU A 318 0.13 -34.94 -17.85
C GLU A 318 -0.93 -35.95 -17.37
N ILE A 319 -1.89 -35.50 -16.56
CA ILE A 319 -2.85 -36.40 -15.92
C ILE A 319 -4.01 -36.77 -16.84
N PHE A 320 -4.55 -35.81 -17.58
CA PHE A 320 -5.77 -35.98 -18.36
C PHE A 320 -5.52 -36.04 -19.87
N GLY A 321 -4.30 -35.78 -20.35
CA GLY A 321 -4.00 -35.70 -21.78
C GLY A 321 -4.60 -34.48 -22.48
N VAL A 322 -5.19 -33.54 -21.72
CA VAL A 322 -5.92 -32.38 -22.27
C VAL A 322 -5.07 -31.13 -22.22
N GLU A 323 -5.05 -30.38 -23.31
CA GLU A 323 -4.51 -29.02 -23.31
C GLU A 323 -5.58 -28.01 -22.90
N ILE A 324 -5.29 -27.24 -21.85
CA ILE A 324 -6.16 -26.16 -21.39
C ILE A 324 -5.62 -24.79 -21.80
N GLU A 325 -6.53 -23.86 -22.06
CA GLU A 325 -6.19 -22.45 -22.21
C GLU A 325 -5.85 -21.82 -20.85
N ILE A 326 -4.91 -20.88 -20.86
CA ILE A 326 -4.50 -20.13 -19.68
C ILE A 326 -4.50 -18.64 -19.98
N ASP A 327 -5.00 -17.83 -19.06
CA ASP A 327 -4.77 -16.38 -19.08
C ASP A 327 -3.46 -16.08 -18.36
N ARG A 328 -2.53 -15.43 -19.08
CA ARG A 328 -1.24 -14.99 -18.53
C ARG A 328 -1.43 -14.04 -17.35
N ARG A 329 -2.48 -13.22 -17.35
CA ARG A 329 -2.79 -12.26 -16.27
C ARG A 329 -3.17 -12.96 -14.97
N ASP A 330 -3.57 -14.23 -15.06
CA ASP A 330 -3.96 -15.05 -13.91
C ASP A 330 -2.79 -15.82 -13.29
N ASP A 331 -1.60 -15.75 -13.89
CA ASP A 331 -0.40 -16.39 -13.38
C ASP A 331 0.19 -15.61 -12.21
N VAL A 332 0.53 -16.32 -11.13
CA VAL A 332 1.09 -15.74 -9.91
C VAL A 332 2.28 -14.81 -10.15
N ARG A 333 3.13 -15.10 -11.14
CA ARG A 333 4.29 -14.25 -11.45
C ARG A 333 3.86 -12.92 -12.05
N TYR A 334 2.81 -12.93 -12.89
CA TYR A 334 2.26 -11.71 -13.46
C TYR A 334 1.61 -10.85 -12.37
N ILE A 335 0.77 -11.46 -11.52
CA ILE A 335 0.08 -10.75 -10.44
C ILE A 335 1.10 -10.15 -9.45
N LYS A 336 2.12 -10.91 -9.04
CA LYS A 336 3.19 -10.41 -8.17
C LYS A 336 3.90 -9.21 -8.79
N LYS A 337 4.25 -9.28 -10.08
CA LYS A 337 4.88 -8.17 -10.78
C LYS A 337 3.99 -6.92 -10.79
N GLU A 338 2.69 -7.07 -11.05
CA GLU A 338 1.76 -5.95 -11.02
C GLU A 338 1.65 -5.32 -9.63
N LEU A 339 1.60 -6.13 -8.57
CA LEU A 339 1.59 -5.65 -7.18
C LEU A 339 2.88 -4.92 -6.81
N GLU A 340 4.04 -5.43 -7.23
CA GLU A 340 5.34 -4.77 -7.05
C GLU A 340 5.39 -3.41 -7.77
N GLU A 341 4.87 -3.33 -9.00
CA GLU A 341 4.78 -2.08 -9.76
C GLU A 341 3.83 -1.07 -9.09
N LYS A 342 2.68 -1.53 -8.58
CA LYS A 342 1.74 -0.69 -7.80
C LYS A 342 2.38 -0.17 -6.52
N LEU A 343 3.04 -1.04 -5.74
CA LEU A 343 3.73 -0.65 -4.51
C LEU A 343 4.85 0.35 -4.80
N LYS A 344 5.60 0.16 -5.90
CA LYS A 344 6.64 1.10 -6.33
C LYS A 344 6.03 2.46 -6.70
N ALA A 345 4.91 2.48 -7.43
CA ALA A 345 4.22 3.70 -7.81
C ALA A 345 3.66 4.44 -6.58
N LEU A 346 3.11 3.69 -5.61
CA LEU A 346 2.63 4.23 -4.34
C LEU A 346 3.76 4.86 -3.53
N LYS A 347 4.87 4.14 -3.31
CA LYS A 347 6.05 4.69 -2.62
C LYS A 347 6.58 5.95 -3.29
N ALA A 348 6.65 5.97 -4.62
CA ALA A 348 7.09 7.15 -5.36
C ALA A 348 6.15 8.35 -5.17
N ALA A 349 4.83 8.13 -5.22
CA ALA A 349 3.84 9.17 -4.99
C ALA A 349 3.86 9.71 -3.55
N ILE A 350 4.04 8.83 -2.55
CA ILE A 350 4.18 9.23 -1.15
C ILE A 350 5.43 10.08 -0.94
N ASN A 351 6.57 9.70 -1.53
CA ASN A 351 7.80 10.48 -1.43
C ASN A 351 7.64 11.88 -2.05
N GLU A 352 7.06 11.96 -3.26
CA GLU A 352 6.76 13.25 -3.93
C GLU A 352 5.82 14.11 -3.07
N ALA A 353 4.81 13.50 -2.47
CA ALA A 353 3.88 14.16 -1.57
C ALA A 353 4.57 14.73 -0.32
N ASN A 354 5.42 13.93 0.33
CA ASN A 354 6.18 14.35 1.51
C ASN A 354 7.16 15.48 1.20
N ASP A 355 7.86 15.41 0.06
CA ASP A 355 8.75 16.49 -0.40
C ASP A 355 7.97 17.79 -0.63
N MET A 356 6.76 17.69 -1.18
CA MET A 356 5.90 18.86 -1.39
C MET A 356 5.36 19.42 -0.06
N ILE A 357 4.99 18.57 0.91
CA ILE A 357 4.61 19.01 2.26
C ILE A 357 5.78 19.79 2.91
N ASN A 358 6.99 19.24 2.85
CA ASN A 358 8.20 19.89 3.38
C ASN A 358 8.46 21.24 2.70
N LYS A 359 8.33 21.31 1.37
CA LYS A 359 8.47 22.57 0.63
C LYS A 359 7.39 23.58 1.03
N ALA A 360 6.14 23.16 1.23
CA ALA A 360 5.05 24.03 1.69
C ALA A 360 5.33 24.59 3.09
N GLN A 361 5.76 23.74 4.03
CA GLN A 361 6.17 24.15 5.37
C GLN A 361 7.36 25.12 5.35
N LYS A 362 8.33 24.89 4.46
CA LYS A 362 9.46 25.80 4.27
C LYS A 362 9.03 27.17 3.74
N VAL A 363 8.06 27.23 2.83
CA VAL A 363 7.49 28.51 2.37
C VAL A 363 6.80 29.24 3.53
N MET A 364 6.00 28.53 4.33
CA MET A 364 5.34 29.12 5.51
C MET A 364 6.36 29.66 6.53
N SER A 365 7.45 28.95 6.80
CA SER A 365 8.48 29.42 7.73
C SER A 365 9.31 30.58 7.17
N THR A 366 9.68 30.53 5.88
CA THR A 366 10.46 31.59 5.21
C THR A 366 9.70 32.91 5.17
N TYR A 367 8.39 32.86 4.95
CA TYR A 367 7.52 34.02 4.83
C TYR A 367 6.60 34.23 6.03
N PHE A 368 6.94 33.69 7.20
CA PHE A 368 6.05 33.69 8.37
C PHE A 368 5.45 35.08 8.70
N ALA A 369 6.22 36.16 8.58
CA ALA A 369 5.75 37.53 8.82
C ALA A 369 4.83 38.12 7.73
N TYR A 370 4.71 37.44 6.59
CA TYR A 370 4.03 37.92 5.37
C TYR A 370 2.88 37.02 4.90
N VAL A 371 2.70 35.87 5.55
CA VAL A 371 1.59 34.92 5.34
C VAL A 371 0.41 35.31 6.23
N LYS A 372 -0.80 35.36 5.68
CA LYS A 372 -2.03 35.61 6.46
C LYS A 372 -2.55 34.32 7.09
N GLU A 373 -3.33 34.45 8.17
CA GLU A 373 -3.95 33.28 8.85
C GLU A 373 -4.83 32.45 7.91
N GLU A 374 -5.65 33.10 7.07
CA GLU A 374 -6.47 32.42 6.04
C GLU A 374 -5.62 31.65 5.01
N GLU A 375 -4.44 32.16 4.68
CA GLU A 375 -3.53 31.53 3.71
C GLU A 375 -2.83 30.32 4.33
N LYS A 376 -2.41 30.45 5.60
CA LYS A 376 -1.84 29.37 6.41
C LYS A 376 -2.85 28.22 6.55
N ALA A 377 -4.09 28.52 6.96
CA ALA A 377 -5.16 27.52 7.04
C ALA A 377 -5.40 26.85 5.67
N GLY A 378 -5.27 27.60 4.57
CA GLY A 378 -5.36 27.07 3.22
C GLY A 378 -4.23 26.10 2.82
N VAL A 379 -3.01 26.27 3.36
CA VAL A 379 -1.91 25.31 3.20
C VAL A 379 -2.17 24.08 4.06
N GLU A 380 -2.49 24.26 5.34
CA GLU A 380 -2.75 23.17 6.29
C GLU A 380 -3.87 22.25 5.80
N SER A 381 -5.00 22.81 5.36
CA SER A 381 -6.11 22.05 4.79
C SER A 381 -5.71 21.18 3.58
N ARG A 382 -4.77 21.65 2.74
CA ARG A 382 -4.28 20.87 1.59
C ARG A 382 -3.27 19.81 2.00
N ILE A 383 -2.41 20.10 2.98
CA ILE A 383 -1.54 19.09 3.58
C ILE A 383 -2.38 17.95 4.17
N ASP A 384 -3.49 18.26 4.85
CA ASP A 384 -4.38 17.26 5.41
C ASP A 384 -5.05 16.40 4.33
N LYS A 385 -5.47 17.00 3.22
CA LYS A 385 -5.97 16.24 2.05
C LYS A 385 -4.91 15.29 1.48
N VAL A 386 -3.66 15.74 1.39
CA VAL A 386 -2.55 14.89 0.94
C VAL A 386 -2.36 13.72 1.91
N ARG A 387 -2.34 13.98 3.23
CA ARG A 387 -2.21 12.93 4.25
C ARG A 387 -3.36 11.92 4.19
N GLN A 388 -4.60 12.39 4.12
CA GLN A 388 -5.78 11.51 3.96
C GLN A 388 -5.68 10.64 2.70
N SER A 389 -5.16 11.19 1.59
CA SER A 389 -4.97 10.40 0.36
C SER A 389 -3.86 9.35 0.48
N ILE A 390 -2.84 9.59 1.31
CA ILE A 390 -1.79 8.62 1.64
C ILE A 390 -2.38 7.49 2.48
N ASP A 391 -3.21 7.81 3.46
CA ASP A 391 -3.83 6.83 4.37
C ASP A 391 -4.72 5.80 3.64
N ILE A 392 -5.36 6.20 2.54
CA ILE A 392 -6.18 5.29 1.71
C ILE A 392 -5.37 4.60 0.59
N GLU A 393 -4.05 4.85 0.51
CA GLU A 393 -3.11 4.27 -0.45
C GLU A 393 -3.48 4.44 -1.94
N ASP A 394 -4.26 5.47 -2.29
CA ASP A 394 -4.65 5.73 -3.68
C ASP A 394 -3.69 6.67 -4.41
N VAL A 395 -2.89 6.12 -5.31
CA VAL A 395 -1.87 6.86 -6.08
C VAL A 395 -2.46 8.04 -6.86
N ALA A 396 -3.66 7.90 -7.43
CA ALA A 396 -4.29 8.96 -8.22
C ALA A 396 -4.72 10.14 -7.35
N SER A 397 -5.33 9.86 -6.20
CA SER A 397 -5.71 10.86 -5.20
C SER A 397 -4.49 11.55 -4.61
N ILE A 398 -3.42 10.81 -4.27
CA ILE A 398 -2.16 11.38 -3.76
C ILE A 398 -1.62 12.40 -4.77
N LYS A 399 -1.43 11.99 -6.03
CA LYS A 399 -0.90 12.88 -7.07
C LYS A 399 -1.76 14.12 -7.29
N THR A 400 -3.08 13.97 -7.21
CA THR A 400 -4.01 15.10 -7.39
C THR A 400 -3.91 16.09 -6.23
N ALA A 401 -3.96 15.60 -4.99
CA ALA A 401 -3.81 16.42 -3.79
C ALA A 401 -2.44 17.10 -3.71
N THR A 402 -1.36 16.39 -4.07
CA THR A 402 0.00 16.94 -4.13
C THR A 402 0.11 18.07 -5.14
N ARG A 403 -0.53 17.94 -6.31
CA ARG A 403 -0.58 19.02 -7.32
C ARG A 403 -1.34 20.23 -6.81
N GLU A 404 -2.49 20.04 -6.17
CA GLU A 404 -3.26 21.14 -5.57
C GLU A 404 -2.47 21.88 -4.50
N LEU A 405 -1.75 21.15 -3.64
CA LEU A 405 -0.85 21.73 -2.64
C LEU A 405 0.26 22.54 -3.32
N LYS A 406 0.93 21.95 -4.31
CA LYS A 406 2.00 22.61 -5.07
C LYS A 406 1.52 23.94 -5.69
N ASP A 407 0.40 23.92 -6.41
CA ASP A 407 -0.11 25.10 -7.11
C ASP A 407 -0.55 26.20 -6.14
N TYR A 408 -1.05 25.83 -4.96
CA TYR A 408 -1.37 26.79 -3.91
C TYR A 408 -0.10 27.37 -3.25
N THR A 409 0.84 26.51 -2.87
CA THR A 409 2.13 26.91 -2.27
C THR A 409 2.95 27.81 -3.18
N ASP A 410 3.05 27.49 -4.47
CA ASP A 410 3.84 28.29 -5.42
C ASP A 410 3.22 29.70 -5.59
N ARG A 411 1.89 29.81 -5.65
CA ARG A 411 1.20 31.12 -5.68
C ARG A 411 1.39 31.90 -4.38
N LEU A 412 1.26 31.24 -3.23
CA LEU A 412 1.46 31.87 -1.92
C LEU A 412 2.89 32.42 -1.78
N ALA A 413 3.89 31.65 -2.20
CA ALA A 413 5.28 32.09 -2.18
C ALA A 413 5.50 33.36 -3.01
N GLN A 414 4.92 33.44 -4.21
CA GLN A 414 4.99 34.63 -5.06
C GLN A 414 4.32 35.85 -4.39
N MET A 415 3.13 35.68 -3.83
CA MET A 415 2.41 36.75 -3.15
C MET A 415 3.16 37.25 -1.91
N CYS A 416 3.74 36.34 -1.13
CA CYS A 416 4.51 36.70 0.06
C CYS A 416 5.83 37.39 -0.29
N ALA A 417 6.52 36.94 -1.35
CA ALA A 417 7.72 37.61 -1.85
C ALA A 417 7.42 39.06 -2.28
N GLN A 418 6.29 39.29 -2.93
CA GLN A 418 5.85 40.63 -3.31
C GLN A 418 5.55 41.51 -2.08
N ARG A 419 4.81 40.99 -1.09
CA ARG A 419 4.54 41.72 0.17
C ARG A 419 5.82 42.07 0.93
N LYS A 420 6.78 41.14 0.98
CA LYS A 420 8.08 41.38 1.60
C LYS A 420 8.81 42.53 0.91
N LYS A 421 8.85 42.51 -0.42
CA LYS A 421 9.47 43.59 -1.21
C LYS A 421 8.81 44.94 -0.96
N GLU A 422 7.47 45.00 -0.95
CA GLU A 422 6.71 46.23 -0.66
C GLU A 422 6.97 46.76 0.76
N ASP A 423 7.09 45.88 1.76
CA ASP A 423 7.45 46.26 3.14
C ASP A 423 8.88 46.80 3.24
N GLU A 424 9.83 46.17 2.55
CA GLU A 424 11.23 46.62 2.48
C GLU A 424 11.35 48.01 1.81
N GLU A 425 10.65 48.22 0.69
CA GLU A 425 10.60 49.51 0.00
C GLU A 425 9.95 50.60 0.86
N ARG A 426 8.86 50.28 1.56
CA ARG A 426 8.21 51.20 2.51
C ARG A 426 9.14 51.59 3.65
N LYS A 427 9.81 50.62 4.28
CA LYS A 427 10.78 50.88 5.37
C LYS A 427 11.94 51.74 4.89
N ALA A 428 12.47 51.47 3.69
CA ALA A 428 13.53 52.29 3.10
C ALA A 428 13.06 53.73 2.84
N HIS A 429 11.84 53.90 2.32
CA HIS A 429 11.25 55.23 2.11
C HIS A 429 11.06 55.99 3.42
N GLU A 430 10.54 55.33 4.46
CA GLU A 430 10.34 55.92 5.78
C GLU A 430 11.66 56.35 6.42
N GLN A 431 12.69 55.50 6.37
CA GLN A 431 14.04 55.84 6.84
C GLN A 431 14.64 57.03 6.08
N ALA A 432 14.49 57.05 4.75
CA ALA A 432 14.95 58.17 3.93
C ALA A 432 14.20 59.47 4.28
N LEU A 433 12.89 59.39 4.55
CA LEU A 433 12.07 60.52 4.97
C LEU A 433 12.48 61.06 6.34
N VAL A 434 12.71 60.18 7.32
CA VAL A 434 13.20 60.58 8.65
C VAL A 434 14.54 61.28 8.55
N LYS A 435 15.47 60.73 7.76
CA LYS A 435 16.79 61.34 7.53
C LYS A 435 16.66 62.71 6.84
N ALA A 436 15.93 62.80 5.74
CA ALA A 436 15.74 64.05 5.01
C ALA A 436 15.11 65.15 5.88
N ARG A 437 14.14 64.79 6.73
CA ARG A 437 13.52 65.73 7.68
C ARG A 437 14.52 66.21 8.74
N LYS A 438 15.33 65.30 9.28
CA LYS A 438 16.38 65.65 10.26
C LYS A 438 17.41 66.60 9.65
N ASP A 439 17.91 66.29 8.45
CA ASP A 439 18.89 67.13 7.75
C ASP A 439 18.32 68.52 7.43
N ALA A 440 17.07 68.58 6.97
CA ALA A 440 16.35 69.83 6.71
C ALA A 440 16.19 70.68 7.97
N GLN A 441 15.81 70.08 9.10
CA GLN A 441 15.69 70.78 10.38
C GLN A 441 17.03 71.34 10.85
N GLN A 442 18.12 70.60 10.69
CA GLN A 442 19.47 71.07 11.02
C GLN A 442 19.89 72.26 10.16
N VAL A 443 19.61 72.21 8.84
CA VAL A 443 19.91 73.32 7.92
C VAL A 443 19.06 74.56 8.25
N ILE A 444 17.78 74.38 8.57
CA ILE A 444 16.91 75.50 9.01
C ILE A 444 17.46 76.11 10.30
N GLN A 445 17.78 75.30 11.31
CA GLN A 445 18.34 75.78 12.58
C GLN A 445 19.65 76.55 12.38
N TRP A 446 20.56 76.02 11.55
CA TRP A 446 21.80 76.69 11.20
C TRP A 446 21.56 78.02 10.48
N ALA A 447 20.69 78.05 9.47
CA ALA A 447 20.37 79.25 8.72
C ALA A 447 19.73 80.33 9.62
N THR A 448 18.79 79.94 10.48
CA THR A 448 18.16 80.85 11.46
C THR A 448 19.19 81.41 12.45
N ALA A 449 20.08 80.57 12.99
CA ALA A 449 21.13 81.03 13.89
C ALA A 449 22.10 82.02 13.22
N GLN A 450 22.44 81.80 11.95
CA GLN A 450 23.26 82.75 11.18
C GLN A 450 22.52 84.07 10.89
N ILE A 451 21.20 84.05 10.67
CA ILE A 451 20.39 85.28 10.58
C ILE A 451 20.43 86.03 11.92
N GLU A 452 20.33 85.35 13.06
CA GLU A 452 20.38 85.99 14.38
C GLU A 452 21.76 86.59 14.69
N GLU A 453 22.84 85.85 14.41
CA GLU A 453 24.22 86.29 14.66
C GLU A 453 24.63 87.48 13.76
N LYS A 454 24.22 87.46 12.50
CA LYS A 454 24.68 88.42 11.46
C LYS A 454 23.58 89.39 11.02
N GLY A 455 22.45 89.42 11.73
CA GLY A 455 21.22 90.11 11.33
C GLY A 455 21.38 91.60 11.07
N ASP A 456 22.22 92.29 11.86
CA ASP A 456 22.50 93.72 11.70
C ASP A 456 23.30 94.04 10.42
N ARG A 457 23.89 93.00 9.81
CA ARG A 457 24.75 93.08 8.61
C ARG A 457 24.07 92.51 7.37
N LEU A 458 22.84 91.99 7.49
CA LEU A 458 22.07 91.48 6.37
C LEU A 458 21.27 92.59 5.69
N SER A 459 21.34 92.63 4.36
CA SER A 459 20.40 93.43 3.57
C SER A 459 18.97 92.93 3.78
N PRO A 460 17.95 93.83 3.82
CA PRO A 460 16.55 93.41 3.93
C PRO A 460 16.12 92.44 2.82
N GLN A 461 16.70 92.57 1.62
CA GLN A 461 16.40 91.68 0.49
C GLN A 461 17.00 90.29 0.69
N ASP A 462 18.23 90.19 1.20
CA ASP A 462 18.89 88.90 1.42
C ASP A 462 18.26 88.15 2.60
N ARG A 463 17.85 88.87 3.65
CA ARG A 463 17.08 88.31 4.75
C ARG A 463 15.76 87.72 4.25
N GLN A 464 15.01 88.48 3.46
CA GLN A 464 13.74 88.00 2.88
C GLN A 464 13.94 86.76 2.00
N ARG A 465 15.03 86.68 1.25
CA ARG A 465 15.35 85.52 0.39
C ARG A 465 15.64 84.26 1.22
N ILE A 466 16.43 84.36 2.29
CA ILE A 466 16.71 83.21 3.16
C ILE A 466 15.43 82.79 3.89
N GLU A 467 14.65 83.73 4.44
CA GLU A 467 13.38 83.45 5.12
C GLU A 467 12.35 82.79 4.17
N ALA A 468 12.27 83.22 2.91
CA ALA A 468 11.43 82.58 1.90
C ALA A 468 11.89 81.15 1.58
N SER A 469 13.20 80.90 1.50
CA SER A 469 13.76 79.56 1.32
C SER A 469 13.52 78.66 2.53
N ILE A 470 13.60 79.19 3.76
CA ILE A 470 13.19 78.49 4.99
C ILE A 470 11.70 78.12 4.94
N ALA A 471 10.83 79.06 4.54
CA ALA A 471 9.40 78.80 4.39
C ALA A 471 9.11 77.71 3.33
N SER A 472 9.86 77.71 2.22
CA SER A 472 9.77 76.69 1.17
C SER A 472 10.15 75.30 1.66
N VAL A 473 11.20 75.18 2.48
CA VAL A 473 11.59 73.91 3.13
C VAL A 473 10.55 73.47 4.15
N ASN A 474 10.06 74.39 4.99
CA ASN A 474 9.00 74.10 5.97
C ASN A 474 7.71 73.60 5.32
N GLU A 475 7.36 74.11 4.14
CA GLU A 475 6.21 73.61 3.38
C GLU A 475 6.45 72.18 2.86
N ALA A 476 7.64 71.90 2.32
CA ALA A 476 7.99 70.55 1.88
C ALA A 476 8.03 69.53 3.04
N LEU A 477 8.43 69.96 4.24
CA LEU A 477 8.44 69.11 5.45
C LEU A 477 7.06 68.61 5.86
N LYS A 478 5.98 69.29 5.46
CA LYS A 478 4.59 68.82 5.68
C LYS A 478 4.22 67.64 4.80
N GLY A 479 4.91 67.45 3.66
CA GLY A 479 4.70 66.35 2.73
C GLY A 479 5.45 65.07 3.09
N GLN A 480 5.30 64.06 2.22
CA GLN A 480 6.05 62.79 2.26
C GLN A 480 7.04 62.63 1.10
N ASN A 481 7.17 63.65 0.23
CA ASN A 481 8.10 63.58 -0.90
C ASN A 481 9.53 63.83 -0.43
N VAL A 482 10.28 62.74 -0.23
CA VAL A 482 11.69 62.76 0.19
C VAL A 482 12.55 63.63 -0.73
N GLN A 483 12.39 63.51 -2.05
CA GLN A 483 13.23 64.24 -3.00
C GLN A 483 12.94 65.74 -2.98
N ASP A 484 11.69 66.14 -2.80
CA ASP A 484 11.31 67.56 -2.68
C ASP A 484 11.95 68.20 -1.43
N ILE A 485 11.90 67.51 -0.29
CA ILE A 485 12.55 67.94 0.95
C ILE A 485 14.06 68.09 0.74
N ILE A 486 14.71 67.09 0.14
CA ILE A 486 16.16 67.12 -0.13
C ILE A 486 16.52 68.30 -1.04
N ASN A 487 15.80 68.48 -2.15
CA ASN A 487 16.09 69.53 -3.14
C ASN A 487 15.93 70.93 -2.55
N LYS A 488 14.83 71.20 -1.85
CA LYS A 488 14.59 72.50 -1.22
C LYS A 488 15.58 72.79 -0.08
N THR A 489 15.95 71.76 0.68
CA THR A 489 16.97 71.88 1.75
C THR A 489 18.33 72.23 1.16
N ALA A 490 18.74 71.56 0.08
CA ALA A 490 19.99 71.85 -0.60
C ALA A 490 20.00 73.27 -1.18
N GLU A 491 18.89 73.72 -1.75
CA GLU A 491 18.76 75.08 -2.27
C GLU A 491 18.84 76.14 -1.15
N LEU A 492 18.15 75.93 -0.02
CA LEU A 492 18.28 76.78 1.16
C LEU A 492 19.73 76.87 1.62
N LYS A 493 20.40 75.72 1.81
CA LYS A 493 21.79 75.67 2.25
C LYS A 493 22.70 76.46 1.31
N LYS A 494 22.61 76.18 0.01
CA LYS A 494 23.41 76.85 -1.03
C LYS A 494 23.19 78.37 -1.05
N GLN A 495 21.93 78.81 -0.99
CA GLN A 495 21.60 80.24 -1.00
C GLN A 495 22.08 80.95 0.27
N ALA A 496 21.86 80.35 1.43
CA ALA A 496 22.28 80.89 2.72
C ALA A 496 23.82 80.97 2.81
N GLU A 497 24.55 79.91 2.44
CA GLU A 497 26.02 79.90 2.42
C GLU A 497 26.59 80.99 1.52
N ALA A 498 26.04 81.16 0.31
CA ALA A 498 26.49 82.20 -0.61
C ALA A 498 26.32 83.61 -0.03
N ILE A 499 25.19 83.89 0.62
CA ILE A 499 24.91 85.18 1.25
C ILE A 499 25.82 85.41 2.45
N PHE A 500 25.91 84.44 3.38
CA PHE A 500 26.72 84.61 4.59
C PHE A 500 28.23 84.71 4.31
N ASN A 501 28.73 83.99 3.29
CA ASN A 501 30.13 84.09 2.89
C ASN A 501 30.46 85.44 2.26
N ALA A 502 29.54 86.02 1.47
CA ALA A 502 29.72 87.37 0.91
C ALA A 502 29.84 88.43 2.02
N ILE A 503 29.05 88.31 3.09
CA ILE A 503 29.08 89.20 4.26
C ILE A 503 30.41 89.09 5.02
N GLU A 504 31.01 87.89 5.14
CA GLU A 504 32.33 87.73 5.75
C GLU A 504 33.45 88.31 4.89
N GLN A 505 33.39 88.15 3.57
CA GLN A 505 34.37 88.73 2.65
C GLN A 505 34.35 90.27 2.64
N GLU A 506 33.20 90.90 2.92
CA GLU A 506 33.11 92.35 3.11
C GLU A 506 33.73 92.83 4.44
N LYS A 507 33.71 92.00 5.48
CA LYS A 507 34.38 92.26 6.78
C LYS A 507 35.90 92.32 6.61
N GLU A 508 36.46 91.37 5.85
CA GLU A 508 37.90 91.27 5.59
C GLU A 508 38.41 92.43 4.72
N LYS A 509 37.58 92.97 3.81
CA LYS A 509 37.89 94.18 3.03
C LYS A 509 37.83 95.47 3.86
N GLY A 510 36.90 95.58 4.81
CA GLY A 510 36.79 96.75 5.70
C GLY A 510 37.91 96.85 6.76
N ASN A 511 38.58 95.75 7.10
CA ASN A 511 39.64 95.72 8.11
C ASN A 511 41.05 96.04 7.52
N ASN A 512 41.16 96.19 6.20
CA ASN A 512 42.43 96.47 5.50
C ASN A 512 42.66 97.96 5.17
N ASP A 513 41.73 98.86 5.53
CA ASP A 513 41.72 100.28 5.11
C ASP A 513 42.13 101.28 6.21
N THR A 514 42.72 100.80 7.32
CA THR A 514 43.28 101.65 8.39
C THR A 514 44.75 101.39 8.64
N ARG A 515 45.61 101.70 7.65
CA ARG A 515 47.01 102.13 7.88
C ARG A 515 47.63 102.69 6.61
N LYS A 516 47.60 104.01 6.46
CA LYS A 516 48.48 104.87 5.63
C LYS A 516 48.14 106.32 5.99
N GLU A 517 48.99 107.10 6.66
CA GLU A 517 50.11 107.92 6.12
C GLU A 517 50.57 108.95 7.22
N PRO A 518 51.58 109.85 7.05
CA PRO A 518 52.86 109.78 6.30
C PRO A 518 54.10 110.46 6.99
N SER A 519 55.32 110.19 6.44
CA SER A 519 56.54 111.05 6.29
C SER A 519 57.32 111.53 7.56
N SER A 520 58.65 111.64 7.68
CA SER A 520 59.80 111.85 6.76
C SER A 520 61.17 111.73 7.56
N PRO A 521 62.39 111.92 6.98
CA PRO A 521 63.66 111.19 7.26
C PRO A 521 64.72 112.01 8.09
N PRO A 522 66.08 111.76 8.10
CA PRO A 522 66.96 110.63 7.71
C PRO A 522 68.07 110.24 8.75
N GLN A 523 68.92 109.26 8.37
CA GLN A 523 70.40 109.10 8.59
C GLN A 523 71.01 108.19 9.68
N GLY A 524 72.00 107.40 9.21
CA GLY A 524 73.14 106.77 9.92
C GLY A 524 72.83 105.35 10.43
N GLY A 525 73.54 104.26 10.14
CA GLY A 525 74.86 103.99 9.56
C GLY A 525 75.38 102.70 10.20
N THR A 526 75.82 101.72 9.38
CA THR A 526 76.80 100.62 9.66
C THR A 526 76.52 99.70 10.89
N ASP A 527 76.48 98.36 10.85
CA ASP A 527 77.37 97.37 10.23
C ASP A 527 76.80 95.93 10.42
N ASP A 528 77.27 95.02 9.56
CA ASP A 528 77.19 93.55 9.52
C ASP A 528 77.98 92.89 10.69
N PRO A 529 78.14 91.54 10.84
CA PRO A 529 77.44 90.40 10.24
C PRO A 529 77.08 89.22 11.18
N ASN A 530 76.32 88.28 10.62
CA ASN A 530 76.64 86.83 10.51
C ASN A 530 75.73 85.79 11.21
N GLY A 531 75.41 84.75 10.42
CA GLY A 531 75.13 83.36 10.80
C GLY A 531 73.69 83.06 11.26
N GLY A 532 72.97 82.05 10.76
CA GLY A 532 73.32 80.92 9.91
C GLY A 532 72.30 79.79 10.17
N GLU A 533 71.85 79.18 9.07
CA GLU A 533 71.36 77.81 8.90
C GLU A 533 69.96 77.33 9.38
N VAL A 534 69.41 76.53 8.47
CA VAL A 534 68.17 75.72 8.38
C VAL A 534 68.52 74.30 8.96
N PRO A 535 67.77 73.15 8.88
CA PRO A 535 66.53 72.85 8.17
C PRO A 535 65.53 71.80 8.78
N GLU A 536 64.44 71.58 8.04
CA GLU A 536 63.78 70.31 7.60
C GLU A 536 63.14 69.23 8.51
N ASN A 537 61.99 68.74 7.97
CA ASN A 537 61.48 67.36 7.81
C ASN A 537 60.99 66.50 8.99
N GLY A 538 60.00 65.65 8.68
CA GLY A 538 59.81 64.36 9.36
C GLY A 538 58.40 63.75 9.31
N GLN A 539 58.23 62.69 8.50
CA GLN A 539 57.12 61.73 8.53
C GLN A 539 57.28 60.70 9.68
N ASP A 540 56.18 59.98 9.97
CA ASP A 540 56.09 58.50 10.05
C ASP A 540 55.63 57.81 11.38
N ASN A 541 54.79 56.78 11.15
CA ASN A 541 54.78 55.41 11.74
C ASN A 541 53.89 54.90 12.93
N SER A 542 53.17 53.80 12.60
CA SER A 542 53.08 52.44 13.22
C SER A 542 52.41 52.09 14.59
N GLN A 543 51.48 51.11 14.50
CA GLN A 543 51.32 49.79 15.19
C GLN A 543 50.96 49.60 16.70
N ALA A 544 50.24 48.48 16.92
CA ALA A 544 49.54 47.88 18.10
C ALA A 544 50.47 47.24 19.19
N PRO A 545 50.10 46.30 20.11
CA PRO A 545 48.81 45.61 20.50
C PRO A 545 48.59 45.36 22.03
N ASP A 546 47.55 44.60 22.46
CA ASP A 546 47.60 43.29 23.20
C ASP A 546 46.40 42.92 24.14
N ASP A 547 45.86 41.69 23.92
CA ASP A 547 45.42 40.53 24.75
C ASP A 547 44.43 40.43 25.96
N ASN A 548 43.67 39.31 25.90
CA ASN A 548 43.21 38.31 26.92
C ASN A 548 42.07 38.64 27.93
N GLN A 549 41.20 37.74 28.44
CA GLN A 549 40.98 36.28 28.33
C GLN A 549 39.59 35.88 28.93
N GLU A 550 39.15 34.67 28.59
CA GLU A 550 37.99 33.84 29.06
C GLU A 550 38.16 33.30 30.53
N PRO A 551 37.21 32.57 31.19
CA PRO A 551 36.86 31.16 30.83
C PRO A 551 35.47 30.55 31.22
N ALA A 552 35.09 29.52 30.44
CA ALA A 552 34.58 28.13 30.69
C ALA A 552 33.60 27.67 31.82
N GLY A 553 32.79 26.65 31.45
CA GLY A 553 32.27 25.52 32.28
C GLY A 553 30.89 24.96 31.85
N ASP A 554 30.78 23.91 31.02
CA ASP A 554 30.55 22.45 31.32
C ASP A 554 29.18 22.11 31.98
N GLY A 555 28.35 21.11 31.65
CA GLY A 555 28.33 19.99 30.70
C GLY A 555 27.12 19.08 31.07
N GLN A 556 26.59 18.26 30.15
CA GLN A 556 26.17 16.85 30.40
C GLN A 556 25.45 16.19 29.21
N ASP A 557 25.87 14.95 29.03
CA ASP A 557 25.51 13.91 28.07
C ASP A 557 24.27 13.11 28.53
N ASN A 558 23.43 12.66 27.60
CA ASN A 558 22.79 11.34 27.72
C ASN A 558 22.19 10.86 26.39
N SER A 559 22.77 9.77 25.93
CA SER A 559 22.33 8.82 24.91
C SER A 559 21.01 8.12 25.25
N GLU A 560 20.13 7.92 24.26
CA GLU A 560 19.39 6.68 23.96
C GLU A 560 18.31 6.94 22.88
N ALA A 561 18.50 6.42 21.66
CA ALA A 561 17.40 6.05 20.74
C ALA A 561 17.94 5.49 19.40
N VAL A 562 18.45 4.25 19.39
CA VAL A 562 18.46 3.42 18.18
C VAL A 562 18.28 1.96 18.59
N ARG A 563 17.11 1.39 18.33
CA ARG A 563 16.94 -0.06 18.15
C ARG A 563 15.73 -0.39 17.28
N ASN A 564 16.07 -0.71 16.02
CA ASN A 564 15.45 -1.65 15.10
C ASN A 564 13.97 -2.02 15.28
N GLU A 565 13.17 -1.51 14.35
CA GLU A 565 12.20 -2.30 13.61
C GLU A 565 12.88 -3.55 13.00
N GLN A 566 12.51 -4.72 13.49
CA GLN A 566 12.51 -5.98 12.75
C GLN A 566 11.69 -6.97 13.57
N ARG A 567 10.40 -7.14 13.22
CA ARG A 567 9.64 -8.37 13.43
C ARG A 567 8.25 -8.33 12.79
N VAL A 568 8.11 -9.26 11.83
CA VAL A 568 6.92 -10.02 11.38
C VAL A 568 5.88 -9.28 10.54
#